data_AF-A0A1Q7UDX9-F1
#
_entry.id   AF-A0A1Q7UDX9-F1
#
_cell.length_a   1.000
_cell.length_b   1.000
_cell.length_c   1.000
_cell.angle_alpha   90.00
_cell.angle_beta   90.00
_cell.angle_gamma   90.00
#
_symmetry.space_group_name_H-M   'P 1'
#
loop_
_entity.id
_entity.type
_entity.pdbx_description
1 polymer ?
#
loop_
_entity_poly.entity_id
_entity_poly.type
_entity_poly.pdbx_seq_one_letter_code
_entity_poly.pdbx_strand_id
1 'polypeptide(L)'
;MRARVDVITLGVDDLERSLAFYRALGLASPGVIGTEFVGADASPGGAAAMFELEGGLTLAVYGRKDLEQDANARFGAPGSVTVGQRDPHDAQVRAPATDSSVAANA
;
A
#
# COMPACT_ATOMS: atom_id res chain seq x y z
N MET A 1 -4.78 6.51 -22.15
CA MET A 1 -4.91 6.17 -20.71
C MET A 1 -3.81 6.89 -19.94
N ARG A 2 -4.05 7.36 -18.71
CA ARG A 2 -2.98 7.86 -17.82
C ARG A 2 -2.57 6.74 -16.88
N ALA A 3 -1.26 6.58 -16.65
CA ALA A 3 -0.75 5.60 -15.68
C ALA A 3 -1.19 5.99 -14.27
N ARG A 4 -1.72 5.02 -13.52
CA ARG A 4 -2.18 5.17 -12.14
C ARG A 4 -1.97 3.86 -11.39
N VAL A 5 -1.77 3.95 -10.07
CA VAL A 5 -1.66 2.79 -9.19
C VAL A 5 -2.94 2.71 -8.37
N ASP A 6 -3.75 1.69 -8.63
CA ASP A 6 -5.01 1.48 -7.90
C ASP A 6 -4.85 0.50 -6.74
N VAL A 7 -3.84 -0.40 -6.80
CA VAL A 7 -3.62 -1.44 -5.79
C VAL A 7 -2.14 -1.59 -5.50
N ILE A 8 -1.81 -1.70 -4.21
CA ILE A 8 -0.49 -2.11 -3.72
C ILE A 8 -0.68 -3.39 -2.90
N THR A 9 0.01 -4.47 -3.29
CA THR A 9 -0.03 -5.75 -2.58
C THR A 9 1.25 -5.97 -1.79
N LEU A 10 1.12 -6.26 -0.49
CA LEU A 10 2.21 -6.59 0.41
C LEU A 10 2.18 -8.08 0.77
N GLY A 11 3.25 -8.80 0.43
CA GLY A 11 3.48 -10.18 0.84
C GLY A 11 3.92 -10.24 2.30
N VAL A 12 3.12 -10.88 3.16
CA VAL A 12 3.36 -10.97 4.61
C VAL A 12 3.45 -12.42 5.07
N ASP A 13 4.21 -12.65 6.14
CA ASP A 13 4.37 -14.00 6.71
C ASP A 13 3.15 -14.43 7.55
N ASP A 14 2.45 -13.48 8.16
CA ASP A 14 1.28 -13.71 9.01
C ASP A 14 0.18 -12.69 8.69
N LEU A 15 -0.86 -13.16 8.00
CA LEU A 15 -1.94 -12.33 7.49
C LEU A 15 -2.81 -11.75 8.62
N GLU A 16 -3.12 -12.55 9.64
CA GLU A 16 -3.98 -12.13 10.75
C GLU A 16 -3.27 -11.08 11.62
N ARG A 17 -1.98 -11.28 11.88
CA ARG A 17 -1.16 -10.30 12.60
C ARG A 17 -1.06 -8.99 11.83
N SER A 18 -0.85 -9.05 10.51
CA SER A 18 -0.82 -7.85 9.67
C SER A 18 -2.17 -7.16 9.62
N LEU A 19 -3.27 -7.90 9.52
CA LEU A 19 -4.64 -7.36 9.58
C LEU A 19 -4.88 -6.61 10.90
N ALA A 20 -4.54 -7.23 12.02
CA ALA A 20 -4.67 -6.61 13.35
C ALA A 20 -3.83 -5.34 13.47
N PHE A 21 -2.60 -5.34 12.93
CA PHE A 21 -1.73 -4.17 12.92
C PHE A 21 -2.35 -2.99 12.18
N TYR A 22 -2.80 -3.17 10.95
CA TYR A 22 -3.38 -2.06 10.16
C TYR A 22 -4.71 -1.56 10.73
N ARG A 23 -5.52 -2.44 11.32
CA ARG A 23 -6.73 -2.03 12.06
C ARG A 23 -6.40 -1.19 13.30
N ALA A 24 -5.32 -1.52 14.02
CA ALA A 24 -4.87 -0.73 15.16
C ALA A 24 -4.38 0.68 14.76
N LEU A 25 -3.94 0.86 13.51
CA LEU A 25 -3.63 2.17 12.92
C LEU A 25 -4.88 2.94 12.44
N GLY A 26 -6.08 2.34 12.54
CA GLY A 26 -7.35 2.97 12.16
C GLY A 26 -7.83 2.66 10.75
N LEU A 27 -7.16 1.78 9.99
CA LEU A 27 -7.60 1.40 8.65
C LEU A 27 -8.78 0.42 8.74
N ALA A 28 -9.87 0.75 8.04
CA ALA A 28 -11.03 -0.12 7.94
C ALA A 28 -10.77 -1.28 6.97
N SER A 29 -11.22 -2.48 7.35
CA SER A 29 -11.17 -3.66 6.50
C SER A 29 -12.32 -4.61 6.83
N PRO A 30 -12.92 -5.27 5.82
CA PRO A 30 -13.91 -6.33 6.04
C PRO A 30 -13.32 -7.56 6.73
N GLY A 31 -12.00 -7.70 6.76
CA GLY A 31 -11.27 -8.84 7.32
C GLY A 31 -10.58 -9.66 6.24
N VAL A 32 -10.18 -10.88 6.59
CA VAL A 32 -9.63 -11.82 5.62
C VAL A 32 -10.75 -12.35 4.73
N ILE A 33 -10.56 -12.24 3.42
CA ILE A 33 -11.45 -12.74 2.37
C ILE A 33 -10.72 -13.82 1.56
N GLY A 34 -11.45 -14.62 0.78
CA GLY A 34 -10.86 -15.63 -0.09
C GLY A 34 -10.31 -16.85 0.63
N THR A 35 -10.72 -17.05 1.89
CA THR A 35 -10.34 -18.23 2.70
C THR A 35 -10.89 -19.54 2.16
N GLU A 36 -11.95 -19.47 1.34
CA GLU A 36 -12.54 -20.60 0.64
C GLU A 36 -11.63 -21.17 -0.46
N PHE A 37 -10.67 -20.37 -0.94
CA PHE A 37 -9.66 -20.80 -1.89
C PHE A 37 -8.44 -21.28 -1.11
N VAL A 38 -8.47 -22.55 -0.71
CA VAL A 38 -7.34 -23.19 -0.04
C VAL A 38 -6.27 -23.49 -1.08
N GLY A 39 -5.06 -22.93 -0.87
CA GLY A 39 -3.92 -23.18 -1.75
C GLY A 39 -3.52 -24.65 -1.78
N ALA A 40 -3.01 -25.10 -2.92
CA ALA A 40 -2.45 -26.43 -3.15
C ALA A 40 -1.07 -26.31 -3.82
N ASP A 41 -0.33 -27.40 -4.00
CA ASP A 41 1.09 -27.38 -4.46
C ASP A 41 1.38 -26.45 -5.65
N ALA A 42 0.46 -26.37 -6.62
CA ALA A 42 0.58 -25.53 -7.81
C ALA A 42 -0.44 -24.36 -7.87
N SER A 43 -1.31 -24.20 -6.86
CA SER A 43 -2.37 -23.19 -6.84
C SER A 43 -2.24 -22.30 -5.61
N PRO A 44 -2.09 -20.97 -5.78
CA PRO A 44 -2.05 -20.07 -4.64
C PRO A 44 -3.37 -20.10 -3.87
N GLY A 45 -3.30 -19.99 -2.54
CA GLY A 45 -4.47 -19.73 -1.72
C GLY A 45 -5.01 -18.32 -1.96
N GLY A 46 -6.31 -18.10 -1.79
CA GLY A 46 -6.94 -16.78 -2.04
C GLY A 46 -7.01 -15.86 -0.82
N ALA A 47 -6.48 -16.31 0.33
CA ALA A 47 -6.65 -15.60 1.60
C ALA A 47 -5.88 -14.27 1.61
N ALA A 48 -6.60 -13.15 1.60
CA ALA A 48 -6.04 -11.81 1.64
C ALA A 48 -6.90 -10.88 2.51
N ALA A 49 -6.31 -9.80 3.02
CA ALA A 49 -7.07 -8.70 3.61
C ALA A 49 -6.85 -7.43 2.80
N MET A 50 -7.93 -6.68 2.57
CA MET A 50 -7.92 -5.45 1.79
C MET A 50 -8.33 -4.26 2.65
N PHE A 51 -7.68 -3.13 2.42
CA PHE A 51 -7.96 -1.84 3.05
C PHE A 51 -8.15 -0.80 1.95
N GLU A 52 -9.30 -0.13 1.96
CA GLU A 52 -9.51 1.03 1.10
C GLU A 52 -8.91 2.26 1.79
N LEU A 53 -8.02 2.94 1.08
CA LEU A 53 -7.42 4.20 1.49
C LEU A 53 -8.12 5.35 0.77
N GLU A 54 -7.84 6.57 1.22
CA GLU A 54 -8.33 7.77 0.55
C GLU A 54 -7.91 7.83 -0.92
N GLY A 55 -8.79 8.38 -1.76
CA GLY A 55 -8.54 8.49 -3.20
C GLY A 55 -8.73 7.19 -3.99
N GLY A 56 -9.29 6.13 -3.37
CA GLY A 56 -9.61 4.87 -4.04
C GLY A 56 -8.43 3.93 -4.24
N LEU A 57 -7.32 4.17 -3.53
CA LEU A 57 -6.18 3.27 -3.49
C LEU A 57 -6.49 2.09 -2.55
N THR A 58 -6.24 0.87 -3.00
CA THR A 58 -6.37 -0.33 -2.16
C THR A 58 -5.01 -0.81 -1.70
N LEU A 59 -4.85 -0.99 -0.39
CA LEU A 59 -3.76 -1.74 0.20
C LEU A 59 -4.23 -3.19 0.41
N ALA A 60 -3.63 -4.14 -0.29
CA ALA A 60 -3.86 -5.56 -0.10
C ALA A 60 -2.69 -6.16 0.69
N VAL A 61 -2.99 -6.95 1.72
CA VAL A 61 -2.03 -7.83 2.40
C VAL A 61 -2.36 -9.26 2.02
N TYR A 62 -1.34 -9.99 1.59
CA TYR A 62 -1.48 -11.32 1.02
C TYR A 62 -0.38 -12.23 1.56
N GLY A 63 -0.68 -13.51 1.79
CA GLY A 63 0.30 -14.46 2.29
C GLY A 63 1.51 -14.53 1.35
N ARG A 64 2.73 -14.38 1.87
CA ARG A 64 3.94 -14.30 1.04
C ARG A 64 4.10 -15.53 0.14
N LYS A 65 3.82 -16.73 0.66
CA LYS A 65 3.94 -17.99 -0.10
C LYS A 65 2.93 -18.06 -1.25
N ASP A 66 1.69 -17.67 -0.98
CA ASP A 66 0.65 -17.62 -2.01
C ASP A 66 0.97 -16.54 -3.05
N LEU A 67 1.49 -15.40 -2.63
CA LEU A 67 1.94 -14.34 -3.55
C LEU A 67 3.12 -14.78 -4.44
N GLU A 68 4.07 -15.57 -3.93
CA GLU A 68 5.14 -16.15 -4.76
C GLU A 68 4.58 -17.09 -5.84
N GLN A 69 3.58 -17.90 -5.48
CA GLN A 69 2.90 -18.81 -6.41
C GLN A 69 2.09 -18.02 -7.45
N ASP A 70 1.30 -17.03 -7.02
CA ASP A 70 0.48 -16.16 -7.89
C ASP A 70 1.35 -15.34 -8.86
N ALA A 71 2.47 -14.80 -8.38
CA ALA A 71 3.42 -14.05 -9.21
C ALA A 71 4.29 -14.94 -10.11
N ASN A 72 4.19 -16.27 -9.98
CA ASN A 72 5.08 -17.25 -10.61
C ASN A 72 6.57 -16.87 -10.44
N ALA A 73 6.94 -16.43 -9.23
CA ALA A 73 8.24 -15.87 -8.92
C ALA A 73 8.67 -16.25 -7.49
N ARG A 74 9.97 -16.50 -7.30
CA ARG A 74 10.55 -16.67 -5.96
C ARG A 74 11.04 -15.35 -5.44
N PHE A 75 10.55 -14.92 -4.29
CA PHE A 75 11.05 -13.72 -3.66
C PHE A 75 12.31 -14.07 -2.85
N GLY A 76 13.45 -13.53 -3.28
CA GLY A 76 14.69 -13.59 -2.51
C GLY A 76 14.62 -12.81 -1.20
N ALA A 77 15.77 -12.50 -0.60
CA ALA A 77 15.84 -11.60 0.56
C ALA A 77 14.98 -10.35 0.27
N PRO A 78 14.09 -9.95 1.20
CA PRO A 78 13.16 -8.86 0.94
C PRO A 78 13.94 -7.59 0.55
N GLY A 79 13.68 -7.09 -0.66
CA GLY A 79 14.05 -5.72 -0.99
C GLY A 79 13.28 -4.78 -0.07
N SER A 80 13.93 -3.75 0.47
CA SER A 80 13.26 -2.76 1.30
C SER A 80 12.56 -1.73 0.41
N VAL A 81 11.24 -1.68 0.49
CA VAL A 81 10.43 -0.60 -0.10
C VAL A 81 9.70 0.11 1.03
N THR A 82 9.67 1.45 0.98
CA THR A 82 8.90 2.27 1.90
C THR A 82 7.77 2.93 1.15
N VAL A 83 6.55 2.77 1.66
CA VAL A 83 5.35 3.45 1.15
C VAL A 83 4.93 4.48 2.20
N GLY A 84 4.81 5.74 1.79
CA GLY A 84 4.36 6.83 2.65
C GLY A 84 3.06 7.43 2.12
N GLN A 85 2.08 7.59 3.01
CA GLN A 85 0.89 8.39 2.74
C GLN A 85 1.18 9.83 3.21
N ARG A 86 0.94 10.82 2.34
CA ARG A 86 1.00 12.25 2.71
C ARG A 86 -0.41 12.76 2.93
N ASP A 87 -0.61 13.47 4.03
CA ASP A 87 -1.83 14.24 4.25
C ASP A 87 -1.84 15.44 3.27
N PRO A 88 -2.87 15.59 2.42
CA PRO A 88 -2.98 16.73 1.53
C PRO A 88 -3.04 18.09 2.26
N HIS A 89 -3.42 18.13 3.53
CA HIS A 89 -3.45 19.37 4.33
C HIS A 89 -2.05 19.90 4.68
N ASP A 90 -1.02 19.06 4.67
CA ASP A 90 0.35 19.46 5.01
C ASP A 90 1.14 19.99 3.78
N ALA A 91 0.56 19.86 2.57
CA ALA A 91 1.20 20.28 1.33
C ALA A 91 1.18 21.80 1.08
N GLN A 92 0.52 22.58 1.95
CA GLN A 92 0.30 24.02 1.71
C GLN A 92 1.37 24.96 2.31
N VAL A 93 2.44 24.43 2.91
CA VAL A 93 3.52 25.25 3.49
C VAL A 93 4.85 25.04 2.78
N ARG A 94 4.94 25.43 1.50
CA ARG A 94 6.19 25.96 0.91
C ARG A 94 5.95 26.66 -0.44
N ALA A 95 5.40 27.87 -0.40
CA ALA A 95 5.73 28.84 -1.45
C ALA A 95 7.08 29.48 -1.07
N PRO A 96 8.14 29.42 -1.90
CA PRO A 96 9.27 30.31 -1.71
C PRO A 96 8.78 31.75 -1.87
N ALA A 97 9.07 32.60 -0.88
CA ALA A 97 8.84 34.02 -0.99
C ALA A 97 9.75 34.58 -2.10
N THR A 98 9.20 34.76 -3.30
CA THR A 98 9.73 35.71 -4.28
C THR A 98 8.81 36.91 -4.29
N ASP A 99 9.04 37.80 -3.34
CA ASP A 99 8.75 39.21 -3.55
C ASP A 99 10.08 39.96 -3.55
N SER A 100 10.69 40.02 -4.74
CA SER A 100 11.72 41.00 -5.04
C SER A 100 11.12 42.00 -6.02
N SER A 101 10.14 42.77 -5.53
CA SER A 101 9.75 44.04 -6.11
C SER A 101 9.97 45.15 -5.07
N VAL A 102 11.24 45.50 -4.85
CA VAL A 102 11.57 46.84 -4.31
C VAL A 102 12.30 47.60 -5.40
N ALA A 103 11.74 48.77 -5.66
CA ALA A 103 12.00 49.69 -6.74
C ALA A 103 13.41 50.30 -6.73
N ALA A 104 13.79 50.71 -7.95
CA ALA A 104 14.53 51.92 -8.29
C ALA A 104 14.86 52.89 -7.12
N ASN A 105 16.15 53.16 -6.92
CA ASN A 105 16.75 54.49 -6.91
C ASN A 105 18.25 54.44 -6.57
N ALA A 106 19.11 54.68 -7.56
CA ALA A 106 20.35 55.45 -7.49
C ALA A 106 20.98 55.52 -8.90
#